data_AF-A0A924RP58-F1
#
_entry.id   AF-A0A924RP58-F1
#
_cell.length_a   1.000
_cell.length_b   1.000
_cell.length_c   1.000
_cell.angle_alpha   90.00
_cell.angle_beta   90.00
_cell.angle_gamma   90.00
#
_symmetry.space_group_name_H-M   'P 1'
#
loop_
_entity.id
_entity.type
_entity.pdbx_description
1 polymer ?
#
loop_
_entity_poly.entity_id
_entity_poly.type
_entity_poly.pdbx_seq_one_letter_code
_entity_poly.pdbx_strand_id
1 'polypeptide(L)' 'MKLISVNLSPPAGEYIAGYPKQTGILKRPVNHTVTINTLGLEGDSIGDKKHHGGPDQAVYVYTLEDYTFWQGELGRALEP' A
#
# COMPACT_ATOMS: atom_id res chain seq x y z
N MET A 1 20.37 2.36 0.51
CA MET A 1 18.91 2.14 0.41
C MET A 1 18.23 3.49 0.36
N LYS A 2 17.29 3.70 -0.57
CA LYS A 2 16.57 4.97 -0.75
C LYS A 2 15.07 4.69 -0.81
N LEU A 3 14.29 5.35 0.04
CA LEU A 3 12.82 5.35 -0.06
C LEU A 3 12.42 6.25 -1.24
N ILE A 4 11.62 5.73 -2.16
CA ILE A 4 11.22 6.43 -3.40
C ILE A 4 9.76 6.87 -3.41
N SER A 5 8.88 6.17 -2.70
CA SER A 5 7.47 6.50 -2.55
C SER A 5 6.96 6.04 -1.18
N VAL A 6 5.97 6.76 -0.66
CA VAL A 6 5.11 6.33 0.44
C VAL A 6 3.71 6.27 -0.14
N ASN A 7 3.06 5.12 -0.01
CA ASN A 7 1.75 4.89 -0.61
C ASN A 7 0.72 4.64 0.48
N LEU A 8 -0.39 5.37 0.44
CA LEU A 8 -1.51 5.22 1.38
C LEU A 8 -2.79 4.91 0.62
N SER A 9 -3.69 4.16 1.25
CA SER A 9 -5.09 4.07 0.84
C SER A 9 -5.92 5.07 1.66
N PRO A 10 -6.98 5.68 1.10
CA PRO A 10 -7.85 6.59 1.85
C PRO A 10 -8.37 5.93 3.14
N PRO A 11 -8.63 6.69 4.22
CA PRO A 11 -9.03 6.14 5.52
C PRO A 11 -10.30 5.27 5.48
N ALA A 12 -11.23 5.57 4.57
CA ALA A 12 -12.45 4.78 4.38
C ALA A 12 -12.21 3.48 3.58
N GLY A 13 -11.06 3.31 2.95
CA GLY A 13 -10.82 2.29 1.94
C GLY A 13 -11.64 2.53 0.67
N GLU A 14 -11.46 1.65 -0.32
CA GLU A 14 -12.12 1.74 -1.62
C GLU A 14 -12.83 0.45 -1.99
N TYR A 15 -13.87 0.56 -2.82
CA TYR A 15 -14.51 -0.60 -3.44
C TYR A 15 -13.78 -0.96 -4.74
N ILE A 16 -13.58 -2.25 -4.97
CA ILE A 16 -13.04 -2.78 -6.22
C ILE A 16 -14.04 -3.75 -6.85
N ALA A 17 -14.04 -3.82 -8.19
CA ALA A 17 -14.96 -4.69 -8.92
C ALA A 17 -14.82 -6.15 -8.48
N GLY A 18 -15.95 -6.79 -8.18
CA GLY A 18 -15.98 -8.19 -7.73
C GLY A 18 -15.63 -8.42 -6.26
N TYR A 19 -15.41 -7.36 -5.46
CA TYR A 19 -15.16 -7.48 -4.02
C TYR A 19 -16.23 -6.72 -3.20
N PRO A 20 -16.98 -7.40 -2.30
CA PRO A 20 -18.17 -6.82 -1.67
C PRO A 20 -17.87 -5.90 -0.47
N LYS A 21 -16.59 -5.70 -0.11
CA LYS A 21 -16.17 -4.90 1.04
C LYS A 21 -15.21 -3.79 0.60
N GLN A 22 -15.04 -2.78 1.43
CA GLN A 22 -13.95 -1.82 1.24
C GLN A 22 -12.60 -2.49 1.49
N THR A 23 -11.60 -2.07 0.74
CA THR A 23 -10.23 -2.59 0.82
C THR A 23 -9.23 -1.44 0.86
N GLY A 24 -8.13 -1.65 1.57
CA GLY A 24 -6.98 -0.74 1.60
C GLY A 24 -5.90 -1.07 0.56
N ILE A 25 -6.18 -1.99 -0.37
CA ILE A 25 -5.18 -2.50 -1.34
C ILE A 25 -4.80 -1.47 -2.41
N LEU A 26 -5.73 -0.58 -2.77
CA LEU A 26 -5.48 0.49 -3.73
C LEU A 26 -4.78 1.65 -3.02
N LYS A 27 -3.46 1.53 -2.88
CA LYS A 27 -2.61 2.58 -2.35
C LYS A 27 -2.08 3.47 -3.47
N ARG A 28 -1.89 4.75 -3.19
CA ARG A 28 -1.34 5.74 -4.14
C ARG A 28 -0.23 6.55 -3.48
N PRO A 29 0.75 7.04 -4.26
CA PRO A 29 1.80 7.90 -3.75
C PRO A 29 1.26 9.14 -3.05
N VAL A 30 1.88 9.50 -1.93
CA VAL A 30 1.64 10.78 -1.25
C VAL A 30 2.89 11.64 -1.26
N ASN A 31 2.69 12.96 -1.34
CA ASN A 31 3.76 13.96 -1.44
C ASN A 31 3.99 14.74 -0.14
N HIS A 32 3.46 14.26 0.98
CA HIS A 32 3.61 14.85 2.30
C HIS A 32 4.33 13.90 3.25
N THR A 33 4.83 14.43 4.36
CA THR A 33 5.43 13.61 5.42
C THR A 33 4.37 12.75 6.08
N VAL A 34 4.66 11.46 6.27
CA VAL A 34 3.75 10.50 6.91
C VAL A 34 4.36 10.00 8.21
N THR A 35 3.60 10.10 9.29
CA THR A 35 3.98 9.55 10.60
C THR A 35 3.81 8.04 10.60
N ILE A 36 4.78 7.31 11.13
CA ILE A 36 4.66 5.88 11.43
C ILE A 36 4.42 5.71 12.93
N ASN A 37 3.37 4.98 13.29
CA ASN A 37 3.08 4.57 14.66
C ASN A 37 3.14 3.03 14.78
N THR A 38 2.91 2.51 15.99
CA THR A 38 2.97 1.07 16.30
C THR A 38 2.04 0.23 15.42
N LEU A 39 0.95 0.79 14.89
CA LEU A 39 -0.04 0.07 14.08
C LEU A 39 0.07 0.35 12.57
N GLY A 40 0.93 1.29 12.18
CA GLY A 40 1.22 1.59 10.78
C GLY A 40 1.29 3.09 10.47
N LEU A 41 1.01 3.42 9.21
CA LEU A 41 1.12 4.78 8.68
C LEU A 41 -0.15 5.58 9.00
N GLU A 42 0.02 6.80 9.48
CA GLU A 42 -1.10 7.70 9.73
C GLU A 42 -1.84 8.04 8.41
N GLY A 43 -3.16 7.91 8.44
CA GLY A 43 -4.02 8.13 7.27
C GLY A 43 -4.19 6.92 6.35
N ASP A 44 -3.47 5.82 6.57
CA ASP A 44 -3.65 4.58 5.79
C ASP A 44 -4.87 3.77 6.27
N SER A 45 -5.52 3.07 5.34
CA SER A 45 -6.56 2.10 5.67
C SER A 45 -6.10 0.65 5.55
N ILE A 46 -6.55 -0.14 6.52
CA ILE A 46 -6.40 -1.60 6.58
C ILE A 46 -7.81 -2.17 6.63
N GLY A 47 -8.12 -3.07 5.70
CA GLY A 47 -9.45 -3.69 5.57
C GLY A 47 -9.79 -4.56 6.79
N ASP A 48 -9.47 -5.86 6.72
CA ASP A 48 -9.74 -6.78 7.83
C ASP A 48 -8.63 -6.73 8.89
N LYS A 49 -8.83 -5.93 9.93
CA LYS A 49 -7.88 -5.78 11.05
C LYS A 49 -7.76 -7.00 11.96
N LYS A 50 -8.61 -8.03 11.81
CA LYS A 50 -8.47 -9.29 12.54
C LYS A 50 -7.31 -10.12 12.00
N HIS A 51 -7.07 -10.04 10.69
CA HIS A 51 -6.08 -10.87 9.99
C HIS A 51 -4.94 -10.07 9.35
N HIS A 52 -5.13 -8.77 9.13
CA HIS A 52 -4.16 -7.89 8.50
C HIS A 52 -3.78 -6.72 9.42
N GLY A 53 -2.54 -6.26 9.27
CA GLY A 53 -2.01 -5.16 10.08
C GLY A 53 -1.56 -5.61 11.46
N GLY A 54 -1.50 -4.66 12.38
CA GLY A 54 -0.91 -4.85 13.69
C GLY A 54 0.60 -4.59 13.70
N PRO A 55 1.26 -4.66 14.87
CA PRO A 55 2.64 -4.21 15.02
C PRO A 55 3.64 -4.94 14.11
N ASP A 56 3.43 -6.23 13.88
CA ASP A 56 4.29 -7.05 13.02
C ASP A 56 4.00 -6.87 11.52
N GLN A 57 2.97 -6.11 11.17
CA GLN A 57 2.57 -5.79 9.79
C GLN A 57 2.28 -4.29 9.62
N ALA A 58 2.94 -3.44 10.42
CA ALA A 58 2.71 -2.00 10.45
C ALA A 58 3.15 -1.32 9.15
N VAL A 59 4.19 -1.84 8.49
CA VAL A 59 4.74 -1.32 7.23
C VAL A 59 5.00 -2.48 6.29
N TYR A 60 4.53 -2.35 5.04
CA TYR A 60 4.87 -3.26 3.95
C TYR A 60 5.83 -2.58 2.98
N VAL A 61 6.91 -3.25 2.62
CA VAL A 61 7.95 -2.74 1.72
C VAL A 61 7.96 -3.57 0.44
N TYR A 62 8.05 -2.89 -0.71
CA TYR A 62 8.18 -3.52 -2.02
C TYR A 62 9.27 -2.81 -2.82
N THR A 63 10.03 -3.55 -3.63
CA THR A 63 11.26 -3.03 -4.27
C THR A 63 11.04 -2.64 -5.72
N LEU A 64 11.81 -1.66 -6.21
CA LEU A 64 11.78 -1.26 -7.62
C LEU A 64 12.27 -2.37 -8.55
N GLU A 65 13.15 -3.24 -8.06
CA GLU A 65 13.61 -4.43 -8.75
C GLU A 65 12.44 -5.38 -9.05
N ASP A 66 11.53 -5.56 -8.08
CA ASP A 66 10.29 -6.34 -8.29
C ASP A 66 9.34 -5.66 -9.28
N TYR A 67 9.17 -4.34 -9.20
CA TYR A 67 8.42 -3.58 -10.21
C TYR A 67 9.00 -3.79 -11.62
N THR A 68 10.33 -3.72 -11.75
CA THR A 68 11.04 -3.91 -13.02
C THR A 68 10.79 -5.30 -13.59
N PHE A 69 10.85 -6.34 -12.75
CA PHE A 69 10.52 -7.70 -13.14
C PHE A 69 9.09 -7.79 -13.69
N TRP A 70 8.10 -7.30 -12.93
CA TRP A 70 6.69 -7.39 -13.35
C TRP A 70 6.35 -6.54 -14.56
N GLN A 71 7.03 -5.41 -14.77
CA GLN A 71 6.88 -4.62 -16.00
C GLN A 71 7.28 -5.42 -17.23
N GLY A 72 8.34 -6.23 -17.13
CA GLY A 72 8.75 -7.17 -18.18
C GLY A 72 7.70 -8.23 -18.44
N GLU A 73 7.22 -8.89 -17.40
CA GLU A 73 6.21 -9.95 -17.49
C GLU A 73 4.85 -9.45 -18.04
N LEU A 74 4.44 -8.24 -17.65
CA LEU A 74 3.13 -7.68 -18.00
C LEU A 74 3.14 -6.81 -19.26
N GLY A 75 4.32 -6.49 -19.81
CA GLY A 75 4.44 -5.67 -21.01
C GLY A 75 3.90 -4.25 -20.87
N ARG A 76 3.88 -3.70 -19.66
CA ARG A 76 3.40 -2.33 -19.37
C ARG A 76 4.19 -1.70 -18.24
N ALA A 77 4.24 -0.37 -18.22
CA ALA A 77 4.79 0.37 -17.09
C ALA A 77 3.96 0.15 -15.82
N LEU A 78 4.65 0.08 -14.68
CA LEU A 78 4.07 0.01 -13.35
C LEU A 78 4.68 1.14 -12.55
N GLU A 79 3.85 1.81 -11.75
CA GLU A 79 4.30 2.87 -10.88
C GLU A 79 4.08 2.46 -9.42
N PRO A 80 4.91 2.96 -8.49
CA PRO A 80 4.73 2.81 -7.06
C PRO A 80 3.35 3.21 -6.55
#